data_AF-A0A816EMU2-F1
#
_entry.id   AF-A0A816EMU2-F1
#
_cell.length_a   1.000
_cell.length_b   1.000
_cell.length_c   1.000
_cell.angle_alpha   90.00
_cell.angle_beta   90.00
_cell.angle_gamma   90.00
#
_symmetry.space_group_name_H-M   'P 1'
#
loop_
_entity.id
_entity.type
_entity.pdbx_description
1 polymer ?
#
loop_
_entity_poly.entity_id
_entity_poly.type
_entity_poly.pdbx_seq_one_letter_code
_entity_poly.pdbx_strand_id
1 'polypeptide(L)'
;MLDELWQKIIPFLNEEDLDPRRMYRLIEFIRTLINNKTTVNTFLETSRWFLVLKLTIFEWRIPALWCAINEYAKEILDHPYKAVREYIANVLSVSLSFDIKLPNGQSTRYPDANLFIDAIRERLHQAIEIYEKKPL
;
A
#
# COMPACT_ATOMS: atom_id res chain seq x y z
N MET A 1 -4.16 -19.80 -16.82
CA MET A 1 -3.36 -20.10 -15.60
C MET A 1 -3.55 -19.04 -14.51
N LEU A 2 -3.33 -17.74 -14.78
CA LEU A 2 -3.68 -16.68 -13.80
C LEU A 2 -5.18 -16.65 -13.49
N ASP A 3 -6.06 -16.73 -14.49
CA ASP A 3 -7.52 -16.72 -14.29
C ASP A 3 -8.06 -17.85 -13.41
N GLU A 4 -7.50 -19.06 -13.50
CA GLU A 4 -7.89 -20.18 -12.64
C GLU A 4 -7.42 -19.99 -11.18
N LEU A 5 -6.25 -19.39 -10.99
CA LEU A 5 -5.75 -19.05 -9.66
C LEU A 5 -6.64 -17.97 -9.04
N TRP A 6 -7.04 -16.97 -9.83
CA TRP A 6 -7.96 -15.91 -9.43
C TRP A 6 -9.36 -16.43 -9.10
N GLN A 7 -9.90 -17.35 -9.90
CA GLN A 7 -11.18 -18.02 -9.65
C GLN A 7 -11.18 -18.82 -8.34
N LYS A 8 -10.03 -19.32 -7.88
CA LYS A 8 -9.91 -20.04 -6.60
C LYS A 8 -9.64 -19.14 -5.41
N ILE A 9 -8.90 -18.05 -5.61
CA ILE A 9 -8.51 -17.13 -4.52
C ILE A 9 -9.62 -16.12 -4.21
N ILE A 10 -10.33 -15.61 -5.21
CA ILE A 10 -11.36 -14.58 -5.03
C ILE A 10 -12.51 -15.03 -4.12
N PRO A 11 -13.08 -16.25 -4.26
CA PRO A 11 -14.13 -16.72 -3.35
C PRO A 11 -13.63 -16.83 -1.91
N PHE A 12 -12.38 -17.26 -1.72
CA PHE A 12 -11.77 -17.33 -0.41
C PHE A 12 -11.63 -15.94 0.19
N LEU A 13 -11.06 -14.97 -0.55
CA LEU A 13 -10.94 -13.58 -0.09
C LEU A 13 -12.27 -12.85 0.15
N ASN A 14 -13.41 -13.43 -0.25
CA ASN A 14 -14.74 -12.87 0.01
C ASN A 14 -15.38 -13.40 1.31
N GLU A 15 -14.74 -14.34 2.02
CA GLU A 15 -15.20 -14.76 3.35
C GLU A 15 -14.85 -13.67 4.38
N GLU A 16 -15.88 -13.10 4.99
CA GLU A 16 -15.75 -11.94 5.91
C GLU A 16 -14.91 -12.23 7.17
N ASP A 17 -14.73 -13.50 7.53
CA ASP A 17 -14.08 -13.90 8.79
C ASP A 17 -12.80 -14.75 8.61
N LEU A 18 -11.99 -14.38 7.61
CA LEU A 18 -10.70 -15.01 7.41
C LEU A 18 -9.65 -14.54 8.43
N ASP A 19 -9.10 -15.50 9.18
CA ASP A 19 -7.98 -15.26 10.09
C ASP A 19 -6.68 -15.04 9.29
N PRO A 20 -6.05 -13.85 9.34
CA PRO A 20 -4.82 -13.56 8.61
C PRO A 20 -3.67 -14.50 8.99
N ARG A 21 -3.68 -15.08 10.19
CA ARG A 21 -2.65 -16.04 10.63
C ARG A 21 -2.69 -17.33 9.82
N ARG A 22 -3.85 -17.72 9.29
CA ARG A 22 -3.97 -18.89 8.38
C ARG A 22 -3.47 -18.56 6.98
N MET A 23 -3.46 -17.29 6.60
CA MET A 23 -3.06 -16.79 5.29
C MET A 23 -1.69 -16.11 5.28
N TYR A 24 -0.88 -16.31 6.33
CA TYR A 24 0.42 -15.66 6.49
C TYR A 24 1.34 -15.83 5.27
N ARG A 25 1.29 -16.98 4.59
CA ARG A 25 2.08 -17.23 3.38
C ARG A 25 1.66 -16.33 2.22
N LEU A 26 0.36 -16.11 2.05
CA LEU A 26 -0.14 -15.19 1.02
C LEU A 26 0.26 -13.76 1.36
N ILE A 27 0.15 -13.36 2.63
CA ILE A 27 0.53 -12.03 3.11
C ILE A 27 2.02 -11.78 2.86
N GLU A 28 2.89 -12.73 3.21
CA GLU A 28 4.33 -12.62 2.96
C GLU A 28 4.67 -12.66 1.47
N PHE A 29 3.97 -13.48 0.68
CA PHE A 29 4.12 -13.47 -0.78
C PHE A 29 3.76 -12.09 -1.37
N ILE A 30 2.64 -11.50 -0.96
CA ILE A 30 2.25 -10.17 -1.43
C ILE A 30 3.25 -9.10 -0.96
N ARG A 31 3.75 -9.19 0.27
CA ARG A 31 4.82 -8.31 0.77
C ARG A 31 6.08 -8.38 -0.09
N THR A 32 6.51 -9.58 -0.48
CA THR A 32 7.69 -9.76 -1.35
C THR A 32 7.43 -9.27 -2.77
N LEU A 33 6.21 -9.40 -3.30
CA LEU A 33 5.82 -8.86 -4.61
C LEU A 33 5.88 -7.32 -4.64
N ILE A 34 5.44 -6.65 -3.58
CA ILE A 34 5.47 -5.18 -3.48
C ILE A 34 6.91 -4.68 -3.45
N ASN A 35 7.77 -5.33 -2.68
CA ASN A 35 9.18 -4.94 -2.58
C ASN A 35 9.99 -5.21 -3.86
N ASN A 36 9.43 -5.94 -4.82
CA ASN A 36 10.14 -6.30 -6.04
C ASN A 36 10.10 -5.16 -7.09
N LYS A 37 11.14 -4.33 -7.06
CA LYS A 37 11.37 -3.17 -7.96
C LYS A 37 11.75 -3.51 -9.40
N THR A 38 11.86 -4.79 -9.77
CA THR A 38 12.48 -5.19 -11.06
C THR A 38 11.56 -5.12 -12.29
N THR A 39 10.27 -4.80 -12.15
CA THR A 39 9.31 -4.94 -13.27
C THR A 39 8.61 -3.62 -13.60
N VAL A 40 9.09 -2.94 -14.64
CA VAL A 40 8.45 -1.73 -15.20
C VAL A 40 7.40 -2.15 -16.22
N ASN A 41 6.27 -2.68 -15.74
CA ASN A 41 5.10 -2.94 -16.58
C ASN A 41 3.85 -2.51 -15.84
N THR A 42 3.15 -1.52 -16.39
CA THR A 42 1.94 -0.93 -15.82
C THR A 42 0.92 -1.99 -15.42
N PHE A 43 0.69 -3.00 -16.26
CA PHE A 43 -0.31 -4.03 -15.99
C PHE A 43 0.07 -4.91 -14.79
N LEU A 44 1.35 -5.27 -14.68
CA LEU A 44 1.83 -6.09 -13.58
C LEU A 44 1.84 -5.29 -12.28
N GLU A 45 2.22 -4.01 -12.33
CA GLU A 45 2.20 -3.13 -11.16
C GLU A 45 0.77 -2.88 -10.67
N THR A 46 -0.18 -2.53 -11.55
CA THR A 46 -1.58 -2.35 -11.13
C THR A 46 -2.17 -3.64 -10.57
N SER A 47 -1.83 -4.81 -11.14
CA SER A 47 -2.28 -6.11 -10.63
C SER A 47 -1.74 -6.41 -9.23
N ARG A 48 -0.48 -6.04 -8.94
CA ARG A 48 0.11 -6.17 -7.60
C ARG A 48 -0.62 -5.28 -6.60
N TRP A 49 -0.85 -4.01 -6.93
CA TRP A 49 -1.58 -3.11 -6.04
C TRP A 49 -3.05 -3.50 -5.87
N PHE A 50 -3.67 -4.08 -6.89
CA PHE A 50 -5.01 -4.65 -6.78
C PHE A 50 -5.05 -5.82 -5.78
N LEU A 51 -4.04 -6.72 -5.78
CA LEU A 51 -3.92 -7.77 -4.75
C LEU A 51 -3.84 -7.18 -3.35
N VAL A 52 -3.04 -6.14 -3.18
CA VAL A 52 -2.89 -5.45 -1.89
C VAL A 52 -4.21 -4.85 -1.44
N LEU A 53 -4.95 -4.23 -2.36
CA LEU A 53 -6.29 -3.72 -2.07
C LEU A 53 -7.24 -4.83 -1.63
N LYS A 54 -7.10 -6.06 -2.12
CA LYS A 54 -7.90 -7.21 -1.63
C LYS A 54 -7.53 -7.65 -0.22
N LEU A 55 -6.32 -7.37 0.27
CA LEU A 55 -5.96 -7.64 1.66
C LEU A 55 -6.61 -6.68 2.65
N THR A 56 -7.30 -5.64 2.19
CA THR A 56 -8.08 -4.74 3.06
C THR A 56 -9.18 -5.47 3.83
N ILE A 57 -9.62 -6.65 3.39
CA ILE A 57 -10.54 -7.54 4.14
C ILE A 57 -10.00 -7.95 5.51
N PHE A 58 -8.68 -7.96 5.69
CA PHE A 58 -8.07 -8.25 6.98
C PHE A 58 -8.10 -7.03 7.90
N GLU A 59 -8.41 -5.86 7.35
CA GLU A 59 -8.52 -4.58 8.04
C GLU A 59 -7.29 -4.32 8.92
N TRP A 60 -7.55 -3.97 10.17
CA TRP A 60 -6.57 -3.72 11.21
C TRP A 60 -5.77 -4.99 11.57
N ARG A 61 -6.18 -6.21 11.24
CA ARG A 61 -5.52 -7.44 11.77
C ARG A 61 -4.08 -7.69 11.26
N ILE A 62 -3.58 -6.90 10.31
CA ILE A 62 -2.24 -7.08 9.68
C ILE A 62 -1.37 -5.80 9.68
N PRO A 63 -1.06 -5.20 10.85
CA PRO A 63 -0.38 -3.90 10.94
C PRO A 63 1.00 -3.87 10.26
N ALA A 64 1.80 -4.93 10.42
CA ALA A 64 3.15 -5.00 9.85
C ALA A 64 3.15 -4.91 8.31
N LEU A 65 2.13 -5.47 7.66
CA LEU A 65 2.00 -5.36 6.22
C LEU A 65 1.69 -3.92 5.81
N TRP A 66 0.74 -3.27 6.50
CA TRP A 66 0.39 -1.88 6.22
C TRP A 66 1.58 -0.93 6.38
N CYS A 67 2.43 -1.14 7.38
CA CYS A 67 3.69 -0.39 7.54
C CYS A 67 4.62 -0.61 6.35
N ALA A 68 4.86 -1.86 5.93
CA ALA A 68 5.72 -2.15 4.79
C ALA A 68 5.18 -1.53 3.48
N ILE A 69 3.86 -1.59 3.28
CA ILE A 69 3.19 -0.98 2.13
C ILE A 69 3.37 0.53 2.13
N ASN A 70 3.20 1.19 3.27
CA ASN A 70 3.34 2.65 3.35
C ASN A 70 4.76 3.10 3.06
N GLU A 71 5.77 2.40 3.60
CA GLU A 71 7.16 2.70 3.29
C GLU A 71 7.46 2.57 1.80
N TYR A 72 7.00 1.50 1.16
CA TYR A 72 7.18 1.32 -0.27
C TYR A 72 6.39 2.35 -1.09
N ALA A 73 5.14 2.63 -0.71
CA ALA A 73 4.28 3.58 -1.38
C ALA A 73 4.87 4.99 -1.38
N LYS A 74 5.52 5.41 -0.28
CA LYS A 74 6.27 6.68 -0.22
C LYS A 74 7.21 6.76 -1.40
N GLU A 75 8.06 5.77 -1.63
CA GLU A 75 9.09 5.80 -2.67
C GLU A 75 8.56 6.01 -4.09
N ILE A 76 7.33 5.57 -4.38
CA ILE A 76 6.80 5.50 -5.75
C ILE A 76 5.57 6.37 -6.02
N LEU A 77 5.32 7.40 -5.20
CA LEU A 77 4.19 8.33 -5.42
C LEU A 77 4.27 9.08 -6.77
N ASP A 78 5.47 9.28 -7.29
CA ASP A 78 5.78 9.92 -8.57
C ASP A 78 5.73 8.95 -9.77
N HIS A 79 5.15 7.76 -9.58
CA HIS A 79 5.03 6.75 -10.62
C HIS A 79 4.55 7.34 -11.96
N PRO A 80 5.13 7.02 -13.13
CA PRO A 80 4.74 7.65 -14.40
C PRO A 80 3.29 7.35 -14.81
N TYR A 81 2.81 6.13 -14.53
CA TYR A 81 1.47 5.69 -14.92
C TYR A 81 0.40 6.10 -13.90
N LYS A 82 -0.62 6.83 -14.38
CA LYS A 82 -1.77 7.29 -13.59
C LYS A 82 -2.51 6.12 -12.91
N ALA A 83 -2.77 5.03 -13.65
CA ALA A 83 -3.50 3.88 -13.11
C ALA A 83 -2.81 3.28 -11.88
N VAL A 84 -1.48 3.22 -11.87
CA VAL A 84 -0.71 2.72 -10.73
C VAL A 84 -0.85 3.68 -9.54
N ARG A 85 -0.76 4.99 -9.77
CA ARG A 85 -0.95 6.01 -8.72
C ARG A 85 -2.34 5.95 -8.08
N GLU A 86 -3.39 5.69 -8.87
CA GLU A 86 -4.76 5.55 -8.35
C GLU A 86 -4.89 4.36 -7.40
N TYR A 87 -4.30 3.21 -7.75
CA TYR A 87 -4.29 2.07 -6.85
C TYR A 87 -3.47 2.32 -5.58
N ILE A 88 -2.29 2.94 -5.70
CA ILE A 88 -1.47 3.33 -4.54
C ILE A 88 -2.30 4.24 -3.62
N ALA A 89 -2.98 5.25 -4.17
CA ALA A 89 -3.81 6.17 -3.39
C ALA A 89 -4.95 5.44 -2.66
N ASN A 90 -5.62 4.50 -3.31
CA ASN A 90 -6.67 3.69 -2.68
C ASN A 90 -6.14 2.85 -1.52
N VAL A 91 -4.98 2.21 -1.71
CA VAL A 91 -4.35 1.42 -0.63
C VAL A 91 -3.91 2.31 0.52
N LEU A 92 -3.29 3.48 0.24
CA LEU A 92 -2.89 4.44 1.25
C LEU A 92 -4.07 4.93 2.07
N SER A 93 -5.17 5.31 1.41
CA SER A 93 -6.41 5.76 2.06
C SER A 93 -6.90 4.76 3.10
N VAL A 94 -6.95 3.47 2.75
CA VAL A 94 -7.36 2.43 3.70
C VAL A 94 -6.32 2.26 4.82
N SER A 95 -5.04 2.13 4.48
CA SER A 95 -4.01 1.84 5.47
C SER A 95 -3.82 2.95 6.53
N LEU A 96 -3.93 4.21 6.12
CA LEU A 96 -3.80 5.38 7.01
C LEU A 96 -5.10 5.62 7.80
N SER A 97 -6.25 5.13 7.33
CA SER A 97 -7.52 5.26 8.06
C SER A 97 -7.53 4.53 9.41
N PHE A 98 -6.62 3.56 9.59
CA PHE A 98 -6.46 2.84 10.86
C PHE A 98 -5.64 3.60 11.91
N ASP A 99 -5.03 4.75 11.56
CA ASP A 99 -4.37 5.64 12.52
C ASP A 99 -5.39 6.48 13.31
N ILE A 100 -6.16 5.80 14.16
CA ILE A 100 -7.22 6.42 14.96
C ILE A 100 -6.66 6.84 16.32
N LYS A 101 -6.78 8.14 16.63
CA LYS A 101 -6.37 8.70 17.94
C LYS A 101 -7.57 8.76 18.87
N LEU A 102 -7.69 7.77 19.75
CA LEU A 102 -8.75 7.73 20.76
C LEU A 102 -8.30 8.44 22.06
N PRO A 103 -9.21 9.15 22.76
CA PRO A 103 -8.92 9.65 24.10
C PRO A 103 -8.57 8.49 25.04
N ASN A 104 -7.41 8.56 25.70
CA ASN A 104 -6.83 7.48 26.51
C ASN A 104 -6.48 6.19 25.73
N GLY A 105 -6.47 6.25 24.40
CA GLY A 105 -6.04 5.15 23.55
C GLY A 105 -4.52 4.99 23.56
N GLN A 106 -4.06 3.75 23.36
CA GLN A 106 -2.64 3.51 23.08
C GLN A 106 -2.30 3.92 21.66
N SER A 107 -1.03 4.26 21.43
CA SER A 107 -0.51 4.46 20.07
C SER A 107 -0.80 3.23 19.23
N THR A 108 -1.29 3.45 18.01
CA THR A 108 -1.59 2.35 17.11
C THR A 108 -0.30 1.68 16.62
N ARG A 109 -0.40 0.43 16.15
CA ARG A 109 0.70 -0.28 15.48
C ARG A 109 0.68 -0.05 13.96
N TYR A 110 -0.21 0.81 13.47
CA TYR A 110 -0.40 1.12 12.06
C TYR A 110 0.53 2.26 11.63
N PRO A 111 0.64 2.51 10.32
CA PRO A 111 1.34 3.67 9.81
C PRO A 111 0.80 4.96 10.43
N ASP A 112 1.67 5.77 11.02
CA ASP A 112 1.31 7.11 11.50
C ASP A 112 1.13 8.03 10.30
N ALA A 113 -0.06 8.61 10.18
CA ALA A 113 -0.40 9.47 9.06
C ALA A 113 0.41 10.77 9.05
N ASN A 114 0.73 11.33 10.22
CA ASN A 114 1.56 12.53 10.32
C ASN A 114 2.99 12.23 9.86
N LEU A 115 3.58 11.12 10.30
CA LEU A 115 4.92 10.71 9.85
C LEU A 115 4.96 10.47 8.34
N PHE A 116 3.88 9.93 7.77
CA PHE A 116 3.76 9.80 6.33
C PHE A 116 3.74 11.17 5.63
N ILE A 117 2.87 12.08 6.07
CA ILE A 117 2.72 13.41 5.47
C ILE A 117 3.98 14.24 5.60
N ASP A 118 4.69 14.18 6.73
CA ASP A 118 5.93 14.91 6.94
C ASP A 118 7.02 14.44 5.96
N ALA A 119 7.16 13.13 5.76
CA ALA A 119 8.10 12.57 4.78
C ALA A 119 7.78 13.01 3.33
N ILE A 120 6.50 13.11 2.98
CA ILE A 120 6.10 13.60 1.64
C ILE A 120 6.32 15.11 1.51
N ARG A 121 6.04 15.88 2.56
CA ARG A 121 6.26 17.33 2.58
C ARG A 121 7.70 17.68 2.26
N GLU A 122 8.66 16.99 2.89
CA GLU A 122 10.09 17.20 2.62
C GLU A 122 10.44 16.98 1.15
N ARG A 123 9.93 15.92 0.54
CA ARG A 123 10.14 15.63 -0.89
C ARG A 123 9.49 16.68 -1.80
N LEU A 124 8.30 17.16 -1.45
CA LEU A 124 7.61 18.21 -2.20
C LEU A 124 8.38 19.52 -2.14
N HIS A 125 8.90 19.92 -0.97
CA HIS A 125 9.76 21.10 -0.86
C HIS A 125 11.01 20.98 -1.75
N GLN A 126 11.70 19.83 -1.71
CA GLN A 126 12.85 19.57 -2.58
C GLN A 126 12.48 19.68 -4.07
N ALA A 127 11.32 19.14 -4.46
CA ALA A 127 10.86 19.20 -5.85
C ALA A 127 10.52 20.63 -6.30
N ILE A 128 9.88 21.43 -5.44
CA ILE A 128 9.57 22.84 -5.71
C ILE A 128 10.85 23.65 -5.90
N GLU A 129 11.83 23.50 -5.01
CA GLU A 129 13.11 24.20 -5.14
C GLU A 129 13.84 23.87 -6.45
N ILE A 130 13.80 22.61 -6.89
CA ILE A 130 14.40 22.18 -8.16
C ILE A 130 13.66 22.83 -9.33
N TYR A 131 12.33 22.91 -9.27
CA TYR A 131 11.52 23.53 -10.30
C TYR A 131 11.80 25.04 -10.42
N GLU A 132 11.88 25.75 -9.31
CA GLU A 132 12.15 27.21 -9.27
C GLU A 132 13.57 27.56 -9.73
N LYS A 133 14.55 26.68 -9.47
CA LYS A 133 15.96 26.88 -9.89
C LYS A 133 16.21 26.53 -11.36
N LYS A 134 15.21 26.01 -12.10
CA LYS A 134 15.38 25.58 -13.48
C LYS A 134 15.37 26.81 -14.41
N PRO A 135 16.47 27.15 -15.11
CA PRO A 135 16.45 28.24 -16.07
C PRO A 135 15.50 27.91 -17.24
N LEU A 136 14.73 28.91 -17.66
CA LEU A 136 13.82 28.86 -18.81
C LEU A 136 14.51 28.44 -20.10
#